data_AF-A0A2N2M8X5-F1
#
_entry.id   AF-A0A2N2M8X5-F1
#
_cell.length_a   1.000
_cell.length_b   1.000
_cell.length_c   1.000
_cell.angle_alpha   90.00
_cell.angle_beta   90.00
_cell.angle_gamma   90.00
#
_symmetry.space_group_name_H-M   'P 1'
#
loop_
_entity.id
_entity.type
_entity.pdbx_description
1 polymer ?
#
loop_
_entity_poly.entity_id
_entity_poly.type
_entity_poly.pdbx_seq_one_letter_code
_entity_poly.pdbx_strand_id
1 'polypeptide(L)'
;SSAHRLGWKTAVSGYYWFEKLIPQSDVDFSFYTPGEDNAADIEVMQAAIPWLQNNEAQLVLIHLDQVDYAGHHEGGPQSANWDAAATRADTMLAEVVSTLDFTKDTLVVFSDHGQIDAGGHGGQDPACLLEPFVIVGAGVNPGQYSDIQMVDIAPTLSALLGINLPASTQGEVQTSMLSLPQDVISALPGATGDQQLGLLNAYSTALGQETKALKLLKSNTVIDTQSVIQELRSQKLFGDRVIRAIPTGILLAVAVALLIRQRKNQAFTWLLGGILFVALFNLRYLLIDRKVYSLSSIISQPDLIVYIATSTAVALILVWLVVSFYNKSFGSSPNENGLKTLWLGFTVILVAGLPVLTSFFINGPVVTWTLPDYLTSFLALIGLIQILIISALTPILAGLTAGINAINRKFKK
;
A
#
# COMPACT_ATOMS: atom_id res chain seq x y z
N SER A 1 12.04 -23.73 10.05
CA SER A 1 12.76 -22.62 9.39
C SER A 1 14.12 -23.10 8.90
N SER A 2 14.88 -22.31 8.12
CA SER A 2 16.26 -22.69 7.72
C SER A 2 17.20 -22.84 8.91
N ALA A 3 17.10 -21.96 9.91
CA ALA A 3 17.87 -22.02 11.14
C ALA A 3 17.57 -23.29 11.95
N HIS A 4 16.30 -23.59 12.20
CA HIS A 4 15.90 -24.76 13.00
C HIS A 4 16.32 -26.09 12.35
N ARG A 5 16.33 -26.19 11.01
CA ARG A 5 16.85 -27.38 10.30
C ARG A 5 18.35 -27.65 10.56
N LEU A 6 19.11 -26.64 10.99
CA LEU A 6 20.51 -26.76 11.40
C LEU A 6 20.67 -26.83 12.93
N GLY A 7 19.57 -27.03 13.66
CA GLY A 7 19.58 -27.18 15.12
C GLY A 7 19.81 -25.89 15.89
N TRP A 8 19.66 -24.73 15.23
CA TRP A 8 19.77 -23.44 15.88
C TRP A 8 18.50 -23.12 16.66
N LYS A 9 18.70 -22.51 17.83
CA LYS A 9 17.64 -21.91 18.61
C LYS A 9 17.37 -20.50 18.13
N THR A 10 16.09 -20.14 18.11
CA THR A 10 15.61 -18.86 17.62
C THR A 10 14.72 -18.18 18.65
N ALA A 11 14.75 -16.84 18.68
CA ALA A 11 13.94 -16.06 19.59
C ALA A 11 13.27 -14.87 18.90
N VAL A 12 12.07 -14.52 19.35
CA VAL A 12 11.32 -13.36 18.83
C VAL A 12 10.71 -12.58 19.99
N SER A 13 11.05 -11.30 20.10
CA SER A 13 10.40 -10.37 21.02
C SER A 13 9.81 -9.22 20.21
N GLY A 14 8.51 -9.00 20.31
CA GLY A 14 7.87 -7.95 19.51
C GLY A 14 6.36 -7.88 19.63
N TYR A 15 5.75 -7.18 18.68
CA TYR A 15 4.30 -7.08 18.59
C TYR A 15 3.65 -8.43 18.21
N TYR A 16 2.41 -8.67 18.66
CA TYR A 16 1.75 -9.97 18.50
C TYR A 16 1.49 -10.41 17.04
N TRP A 17 1.66 -9.54 16.06
CA TRP A 17 1.56 -9.92 14.65
C TRP A 17 2.57 -10.99 14.27
N PHE A 18 3.78 -10.97 14.85
CA PHE A 18 4.81 -11.97 14.59
C PHE A 18 4.39 -13.38 15.01
N GLU A 19 3.54 -13.51 16.04
CA GLU A 19 2.97 -14.80 16.45
C GLU A 19 2.21 -15.48 15.30
N LYS A 20 1.53 -14.67 14.47
CA LYS A 20 0.72 -15.15 13.33
C LYS A 20 1.54 -15.30 12.05
N LEU A 21 2.61 -14.52 11.91
CA LEU A 21 3.45 -14.50 10.70
C LEU A 21 4.51 -15.62 10.72
N ILE A 22 5.00 -15.98 11.90
CA ILE A 22 6.06 -16.98 12.06
C ILE A 22 5.42 -18.30 12.52
N PRO A 23 5.72 -19.44 11.88
CA PRO A 23 5.33 -20.74 12.41
C PRO A 23 5.92 -20.92 13.82
N GLN A 24 5.07 -21.01 14.84
CA GLN A 24 5.55 -21.08 16.23
C GLN A 24 6.31 -22.38 16.56
N SER A 25 6.20 -23.41 15.71
CA SER A 25 7.06 -24.60 15.78
C SER A 25 8.52 -24.32 15.41
N ASP A 26 8.81 -23.15 14.85
CA ASP A 26 10.14 -22.71 14.44
C ASP A 26 10.70 -21.60 15.36
N VAL A 27 10.09 -21.38 16.54
CA VAL A 27 10.49 -20.36 17.52
C VAL A 27 10.69 -21.03 18.88
N ASP A 28 11.89 -20.92 19.48
CA ASP A 28 12.21 -21.57 20.76
C ASP A 28 11.87 -20.70 21.97
N PHE A 29 12.05 -19.38 21.83
CA PHE A 29 11.71 -18.39 22.85
C PHE A 29 10.90 -17.26 22.24
N SER A 30 9.84 -16.83 22.90
CA SER A 30 9.03 -15.73 22.40
C SER A 30 8.45 -14.85 23.49
N PHE A 31 8.28 -13.58 23.14
CA PHE A 31 7.48 -12.62 23.86
C PHE A 31 6.70 -11.80 22.84
N TYR A 32 5.38 -11.73 23.04
CA TYR A 32 4.49 -11.02 22.16
C TYR A 32 3.61 -10.07 22.98
N THR A 33 3.71 -8.78 22.71
CA THR A 33 2.89 -7.76 23.37
C THR A 33 1.74 -7.30 22.46
N PRO A 34 0.54 -7.02 23.01
CA PRO A 34 -0.54 -6.37 22.29
C PRO A 34 -0.42 -4.84 22.29
N GLY A 35 0.51 -4.26 23.05
CA GLY A 35 0.77 -2.82 23.08
C GLY A 35 1.71 -2.39 21.97
N GLU A 36 1.57 -1.14 21.53
CA GLU A 36 2.27 -0.51 20.40
C GLU A 36 3.09 0.73 20.85
N ASP A 37 3.01 1.08 22.14
CA ASP A 37 3.62 2.30 22.67
C ASP A 37 4.98 2.06 23.34
N ASN A 38 5.50 3.08 24.04
CA ASN A 38 6.80 3.00 24.70
C ASN A 38 6.85 1.94 25.80
N ALA A 39 5.74 1.69 26.48
CA ALA A 39 5.70 0.67 27.52
C ALA A 39 5.83 -0.73 26.92
N ALA A 40 5.19 -0.95 25.77
CA ALA A 40 5.31 -2.19 25.02
C ALA A 40 6.76 -2.46 24.56
N ASP A 41 7.45 -1.46 24.05
CA ASP A 41 8.87 -1.60 23.66
C ASP A 41 9.78 -1.89 24.86
N ILE A 42 9.48 -1.31 26.04
CA ILE A 42 10.20 -1.66 27.28
C ILE A 42 9.99 -3.13 27.64
N GLU A 43 8.76 -3.66 27.52
CA GLU A 43 8.48 -5.08 27.77
C GLU A 43 9.21 -5.98 26.76
N VAL A 44 9.21 -5.60 25.47
CA VAL A 44 9.96 -6.28 24.40
C VAL A 44 11.43 -6.38 24.75
N MET A 45 12.05 -5.29 25.18
CA MET A 45 13.45 -5.23 25.59
C MET A 45 13.71 -6.09 26.85
N GLN A 46 12.85 -6.00 27.86
CA GLN A 46 12.96 -6.81 29.09
C GLN A 46 12.93 -8.31 28.81
N ALA A 47 12.16 -8.75 27.82
CA ALA A 47 12.13 -10.15 27.39
C ALA A 47 13.37 -10.54 26.56
N ALA A 48 13.83 -9.66 25.67
CA ALA A 48 14.90 -9.98 24.71
C ALA A 48 16.30 -9.96 25.32
N ILE A 49 16.60 -9.00 26.20
CA ILE A 49 17.95 -8.79 26.76
C ILE A 49 18.51 -10.04 27.47
N PRO A 50 17.74 -10.77 28.30
CA PRO A 50 18.22 -12.01 28.91
C PRO A 50 18.66 -13.07 27.89
N TRP A 51 17.95 -13.19 26.76
CA TRP A 51 18.30 -14.17 25.71
C TRP A 51 19.67 -13.87 25.09
N LEU A 52 19.99 -12.58 24.91
CA LEU A 52 21.29 -12.12 24.42
C LEU A 52 22.39 -12.35 25.47
N GLN A 53 22.19 -11.91 26.71
CA GLN A 53 23.18 -12.02 27.78
C GLN A 53 23.55 -13.47 28.12
N ASN A 54 22.56 -14.37 28.07
CA ASN A 54 22.74 -15.79 28.37
C ASN A 54 23.10 -16.63 27.14
N ASN A 55 23.17 -16.02 25.94
CA ASN A 55 23.40 -16.69 24.66
C ASN A 55 22.42 -17.87 24.43
N GLU A 56 21.13 -17.65 24.68
CA GLU A 56 20.11 -18.70 24.64
C GLU A 56 19.68 -19.06 23.21
N ALA A 57 19.81 -18.13 22.27
CA ALA A 57 19.43 -18.29 20.86
C ALA A 57 20.50 -17.71 19.92
N GLN A 58 20.62 -18.30 18.73
CA GLN A 58 21.60 -17.89 17.70
C GLN A 58 21.03 -16.88 16.70
N LEU A 59 19.70 -16.76 16.65
CA LEU A 59 18.99 -15.78 15.82
C LEU A 59 17.86 -15.16 16.66
N VAL A 60 17.98 -13.88 16.94
CA VAL A 60 17.02 -13.13 17.76
C VAL A 60 16.44 -11.98 16.94
N LEU A 61 15.11 -11.93 16.84
CA LEU A 61 14.38 -10.80 16.29
C LEU A 61 13.82 -9.95 17.43
N ILE A 62 14.17 -8.67 17.44
CA ILE A 62 13.62 -7.67 18.37
C ILE A 62 12.90 -6.63 17.52
N HIS A 63 11.63 -6.40 17.79
CA HIS A 63 10.82 -5.41 17.09
C HIS A 63 10.38 -4.30 18.03
N LEU A 64 10.84 -3.08 17.75
CA LEU A 64 10.48 -1.87 18.48
C LEU A 64 9.50 -1.05 17.63
N ASP A 65 8.33 -0.74 18.18
CA ASP A 65 7.19 -0.14 17.46
C ASP A 65 7.09 1.38 17.63
N GLN A 66 7.87 1.95 18.58
CA GLN A 66 7.81 3.36 18.99
C GLN A 66 7.79 4.39 17.85
N VAL A 67 8.61 4.17 16.82
CA VAL A 67 8.74 5.11 15.69
C VAL A 67 7.51 5.04 14.79
N ASP A 68 6.93 3.86 14.61
CA ASP A 68 5.68 3.72 13.85
C ASP A 68 4.50 4.30 14.62
N TYR A 69 4.40 3.97 15.91
CA TYR A 69 3.38 4.50 16.82
C TYR A 69 3.37 6.03 16.85
N ALA A 70 4.53 6.65 17.08
CA ALA A 70 4.63 8.11 17.08
C ALA A 70 4.32 8.70 15.70
N GLY A 71 4.60 7.95 14.65
CA GLY A 71 4.26 8.33 13.29
C GLY A 71 2.74 8.41 13.07
N HIS A 72 1.97 7.44 13.53
CA HIS A 72 0.50 7.45 13.43
C HIS A 72 -0.18 8.38 14.43
N HIS A 73 0.34 8.46 15.65
CA HIS A 73 -0.40 9.03 16.79
C HIS A 73 0.18 10.33 17.34
N GLU A 74 1.44 10.64 17.02
CA GLU A 74 2.17 11.78 17.60
C GLU A 74 2.62 12.81 16.55
N GLY A 75 2.10 12.71 15.33
CA GLY A 75 2.15 13.75 14.31
C GLY A 75 3.14 13.52 13.18
N GLY A 76 3.70 12.31 13.06
CA GLY A 76 4.58 11.95 11.94
C GLY A 76 5.96 12.59 11.98
N PRO A 77 6.78 12.36 10.94
CA PRO A 77 8.12 12.93 10.80
C PRO A 77 8.24 14.46 10.89
N GLN A 78 7.15 15.21 10.69
CA GLN A 78 7.15 16.68 10.90
C GLN A 78 7.10 17.09 12.38
N SER A 79 6.86 16.15 13.30
CA SER A 79 6.63 16.39 14.73
C SER A 79 7.86 16.07 15.57
N ALA A 80 8.20 16.95 16.52
CA ALA A 80 9.29 16.70 17.48
C ALA A 80 9.03 15.46 18.38
N ASN A 81 7.78 14.98 18.45
CA ASN A 81 7.48 13.73 19.16
C ASN A 81 8.02 12.50 18.42
N TRP A 82 8.08 12.55 17.09
CA TRP A 82 8.66 11.47 16.28
C TRP A 82 10.18 11.40 16.47
N ASP A 83 10.86 12.56 16.55
CA ASP A 83 12.27 12.65 16.93
C ASP A 83 12.51 12.10 18.35
N ALA A 84 11.59 12.38 19.28
CA ALA A 84 11.66 11.85 20.64
C ALA A 84 11.46 10.33 20.67
N ALA A 85 10.61 9.77 19.82
CA ALA A 85 10.43 8.33 19.66
C ALA A 85 11.68 7.66 19.08
N ALA A 86 12.27 8.25 18.03
CA ALA A 86 13.55 7.79 17.48
C ALA A 86 14.66 7.81 18.54
N THR A 87 14.71 8.83 19.40
CA THR A 87 15.67 8.91 20.52
C THR A 87 15.46 7.78 21.55
N ARG A 88 14.20 7.42 21.83
CA ARG A 88 13.87 6.28 22.72
C ARG A 88 14.32 4.96 22.10
N ALA A 89 14.03 4.74 20.82
CA ALA A 89 14.48 3.55 20.09
C ALA A 89 16.02 3.46 20.01
N ASP A 90 16.72 4.57 19.76
CA ASP A 90 18.19 4.63 19.77
C ASP A 90 18.77 4.28 21.16
N THR A 91 18.11 4.72 22.25
CA THR A 91 18.50 4.35 23.62
C THR A 91 18.37 2.84 23.86
N MET A 92 17.29 2.22 23.38
CA MET A 92 17.09 0.76 23.47
C MET A 92 18.08 0.01 22.59
N LEU A 93 18.40 0.54 21.40
CA LEU A 93 19.44 0.00 20.53
C LEU A 93 20.81 0.04 21.21
N ALA A 94 21.14 1.13 21.91
CA ALA A 94 22.37 1.23 22.69
C ALA A 94 22.45 0.18 23.80
N GLU A 95 21.31 -0.18 24.41
CA GLU A 95 21.23 -1.29 25.37
C GLU A 95 21.57 -2.62 24.69
N VAL A 96 20.97 -2.95 23.54
CA VAL A 96 21.32 -4.15 22.74
C VAL A 96 22.81 -4.16 22.43
N VAL A 97 23.34 -3.06 21.89
CA VAL A 97 24.76 -2.91 21.53
C VAL A 97 25.67 -3.18 22.73
N SER A 98 25.28 -2.74 23.94
CA SER A 98 26.08 -2.96 25.15
C SER A 98 26.14 -4.43 25.61
N THR A 99 25.21 -5.28 25.15
CA THR A 99 25.17 -6.71 25.47
C THR A 99 25.96 -7.60 24.53
N LEU A 100 26.25 -7.11 23.32
CA LEU A 100 26.87 -7.91 22.26
C LEU A 100 28.41 -7.85 22.30
N ASP A 101 29.04 -8.97 21.95
CA ASP A 101 30.46 -9.05 21.65
C ASP A 101 30.64 -9.09 20.13
N PHE A 102 30.87 -7.94 19.49
CA PHE A 102 31.01 -7.83 18.02
C PHE A 102 32.17 -8.63 17.41
N THR A 103 33.03 -9.26 18.22
CA THR A 103 34.00 -10.25 17.71
C THR A 103 33.36 -11.61 17.41
N LYS A 104 32.16 -11.86 17.93
CA LYS A 104 31.38 -13.10 17.79
C LYS A 104 29.99 -12.87 17.22
N ASP A 105 29.38 -11.75 17.59
CA ASP A 105 27.98 -11.43 17.31
C ASP A 105 27.86 -10.47 16.12
N THR A 106 26.72 -10.51 15.45
CA THR A 106 26.32 -9.53 14.43
C THR A 106 25.01 -8.89 14.82
N LEU A 107 24.94 -7.57 14.70
CA LEU A 107 23.71 -6.79 14.81
C LEU A 107 23.31 -6.28 13.42
N VAL A 108 22.02 -6.41 13.12
CA VAL A 108 21.41 -5.88 11.91
C VAL A 108 20.23 -5.03 12.31
N VAL A 109 20.24 -3.76 11.91
CA VAL A 109 19.19 -2.79 12.18
C VAL A 109 18.58 -2.38 10.86
N PHE A 110 17.27 -2.59 10.72
CA PHE A 110 16.52 -2.19 9.54
C PHE A 110 15.07 -1.89 9.92
N SER A 111 14.33 -1.28 9.00
CA SER A 111 12.89 -1.07 9.12
C SER A 111 12.16 -1.76 7.97
N ASP A 112 10.89 -2.05 8.18
CA ASP A 112 9.98 -2.63 7.19
C ASP A 112 9.28 -1.58 6.32
N HIS A 113 9.24 -0.31 6.73
CA HIS A 113 8.82 0.83 5.93
C HIS A 113 9.16 2.17 6.59
N GLY A 114 9.09 3.25 5.82
CA GLY A 114 9.08 4.63 6.36
C GLY A 114 7.67 5.17 6.64
N GLN A 115 7.56 6.49 6.77
CA GLN A 115 6.29 7.22 6.88
C GLN A 115 6.28 8.52 6.07
N ILE A 116 5.10 8.98 5.65
CA ILE A 116 4.93 10.33 5.08
C ILE A 116 5.04 11.40 6.17
N ASP A 117 5.42 12.64 5.82
CA ASP A 117 5.66 13.75 6.77
C ASP A 117 4.55 13.95 7.82
N ALA A 118 3.29 13.78 7.42
CA ALA A 118 2.13 13.97 8.29
C ALA A 118 1.79 12.75 9.18
N GLY A 119 2.53 11.65 9.02
CA GLY A 119 2.23 10.35 9.61
C GLY A 119 1.48 9.41 8.66
N GLY A 120 1.78 8.12 8.74
CA GLY A 120 1.12 7.03 8.02
C GLY A 120 1.96 6.41 6.89
N HIS A 121 1.59 5.19 6.50
CA HIS A 121 2.31 4.35 5.52
C HIS A 121 1.37 3.37 4.79
N GLY A 122 1.92 2.50 3.95
CA GLY A 122 1.19 1.44 3.23
C GLY A 122 0.79 1.76 1.80
N GLY A 123 1.12 2.96 1.30
CA GLY A 123 1.02 3.30 -0.11
C GLY A 123 2.36 3.33 -0.86
N GLN A 124 2.35 3.89 -2.07
CA GLN A 124 3.50 3.96 -2.97
C GLN A 124 4.44 5.17 -2.74
N ASP A 125 4.35 5.82 -1.58
CA ASP A 125 5.10 7.04 -1.30
C ASP A 125 6.60 6.74 -1.15
N PRO A 126 7.50 7.44 -1.85
CA PRO A 126 8.94 7.15 -1.78
C PRO A 126 9.51 7.20 -0.35
N ALA A 127 9.03 8.12 0.49
CA ALA A 127 9.44 8.22 1.89
C ALA A 127 9.05 6.99 2.73
N CYS A 128 8.02 6.24 2.32
CA CYS A 128 7.63 4.99 2.96
C CYS A 128 8.39 3.77 2.46
N LEU A 129 9.18 3.90 1.39
CA LEU A 129 9.88 2.81 0.70
C LEU A 129 11.41 2.93 0.80
N LEU A 130 11.89 3.86 1.62
CA LEU A 130 13.31 4.09 1.86
C LEU A 130 13.59 3.90 3.34
N GLU A 131 14.24 2.80 3.67
CA GLU A 131 14.46 2.38 5.04
C GLU A 131 15.96 2.43 5.42
N PRO A 132 16.28 2.63 6.72
CA PRO A 132 17.65 2.42 7.19
C PRO A 132 18.03 0.94 7.07
N PHE A 133 19.28 0.67 6.72
CA PHE A 133 19.90 -0.64 6.85
C PHE A 133 21.32 -0.48 7.38
N VAL A 134 21.58 -1.08 8.55
CA VAL A 134 22.90 -1.11 9.19
C VAL A 134 23.21 -2.55 9.58
N ILE A 135 24.41 -3.00 9.27
CA ILE A 135 24.93 -4.31 9.67
C ILE A 135 26.33 -4.14 10.26
N VAL A 136 26.59 -4.75 11.42
CA VAL A 136 27.86 -4.59 12.15
C VAL A 136 28.17 -5.84 12.97
N GLY A 137 29.44 -6.24 13.00
CA GLY A 137 29.92 -7.32 13.86
C GLY A 137 30.71 -8.39 13.12
N ALA A 138 30.72 -9.59 13.69
CA ALA A 138 31.50 -10.72 13.18
C ALA A 138 31.07 -11.11 11.76
N GLY A 139 32.03 -11.31 10.85
CA GLY A 139 31.71 -11.71 9.47
C GLY A 139 31.16 -10.57 8.60
N VAL A 140 31.21 -9.32 9.05
CA VAL A 140 30.81 -8.13 8.29
C VAL A 140 32.06 -7.34 7.86
N ASN A 141 32.09 -6.89 6.61
CA ASN A 141 33.12 -5.98 6.11
C ASN A 141 32.71 -4.53 6.40
N PRO A 142 33.50 -3.74 7.15
CA PRO A 142 33.18 -2.33 7.37
C PRO A 142 33.23 -1.52 6.07
N GLY A 143 32.19 -0.71 5.81
CA GLY A 143 32.15 0.12 4.62
C GLY A 143 30.86 0.92 4.48
N GLN A 144 30.84 1.79 3.48
CA GLN A 144 29.63 2.41 2.95
C GLN A 144 29.31 1.77 1.61
N TYR A 145 28.07 1.30 1.48
CA TYR A 145 27.60 0.57 0.31
C TYR A 145 26.45 1.33 -0.34
N SER A 146 26.15 0.99 -1.59
CA SER A 146 24.94 1.49 -2.25
C SER A 146 23.69 0.90 -1.60
N ASP A 147 22.56 1.57 -1.82
CA ASP A 147 21.25 1.06 -1.45
C ASP A 147 21.04 -0.37 -2.00
N ILE A 148 20.43 -1.21 -1.18
CA ILE A 148 20.04 -2.58 -1.51
C ILE A 148 18.51 -2.68 -1.55
N GLN A 149 17.98 -3.80 -2.02
CA GLN A 149 16.55 -4.06 -1.91
C GLN A 149 16.25 -4.84 -0.63
N MET A 150 15.10 -4.60 0.00
CA MET A 150 14.69 -5.33 1.21
C MET A 150 14.68 -6.86 1.02
N VAL A 151 14.41 -7.32 -0.21
CA VAL A 151 14.45 -8.74 -0.58
C VAL A 151 15.86 -9.37 -0.51
N ASP A 152 16.91 -8.55 -0.42
CA ASP A 152 18.31 -8.98 -0.30
C ASP A 152 18.70 -9.26 1.16
N ILE A 153 17.94 -8.77 2.14
CA ILE A 153 18.29 -8.91 3.56
C ILE A 153 18.29 -10.38 3.97
N ALA A 154 17.17 -11.09 3.77
CA ALA A 154 17.02 -12.48 4.19
C ALA A 154 18.09 -13.44 3.62
N PRO A 155 18.43 -13.42 2.31
CA PRO A 155 19.52 -14.26 1.80
C PRO A 155 20.90 -13.82 2.29
N THR A 156 21.13 -12.51 2.47
CA THR A 156 22.39 -11.99 3.04
C THR A 156 22.62 -12.51 4.44
N LEU A 157 21.61 -12.44 5.31
CA LEU A 157 21.70 -12.99 6.66
C LEU A 157 21.85 -14.51 6.64
N SER A 158 21.18 -15.20 5.72
CA SER A 158 21.30 -16.65 5.61
C SER A 158 22.72 -17.09 5.22
N ALA A 159 23.37 -16.35 4.31
CA ALA A 159 24.76 -16.60 3.94
C ALA A 159 25.73 -16.30 5.09
N LEU A 160 25.54 -15.18 5.81
CA LEU A 160 26.32 -14.85 7.00
C LEU A 160 26.24 -15.95 8.07
N LEU A 161 25.03 -16.47 8.28
CA LEU A 161 24.72 -17.50 9.26
C LEU A 161 25.14 -18.91 8.79
N GLY A 162 25.54 -19.09 7.52
CA GLY A 162 25.87 -20.40 6.97
C GLY A 162 24.67 -21.35 6.88
N ILE A 163 23.46 -20.80 6.76
CA ILE A 163 22.20 -21.56 6.69
C ILE A 163 21.63 -21.56 5.26
N ASN A 164 20.69 -22.48 4.97
CA ASN A 164 20.06 -22.54 3.65
C ASN A 164 19.31 -21.25 3.30
N LEU A 165 19.51 -20.74 2.08
CA LEU A 165 18.76 -19.62 1.53
C LEU A 165 17.25 -19.85 1.63
N PRO A 166 16.45 -18.86 2.09
CA PRO A 166 15.00 -19.01 2.20
C PRO A 166 14.37 -19.29 0.83
N ALA A 167 13.44 -20.24 0.78
CA ALA A 167 12.84 -20.69 -0.47
C ALA A 167 12.12 -19.57 -1.25
N SER A 168 11.58 -18.58 -0.55
CA SER A 168 10.85 -17.43 -1.12
C SER A 168 11.74 -16.21 -1.40
N THR A 169 13.06 -16.33 -1.26
CA THR A 169 13.99 -15.24 -1.55
C THR A 169 13.86 -14.79 -3.01
N GLN A 170 13.68 -13.48 -3.20
CA GLN A 170 13.71 -12.84 -4.52
C GLN A 170 14.98 -12.03 -4.77
N GLY A 171 15.76 -11.76 -3.72
CA GLY A 171 16.95 -10.91 -3.78
C GLY A 171 18.28 -11.68 -3.90
N GLU A 172 19.35 -10.90 -3.95
CA GLU A 172 20.73 -11.37 -4.01
C GLU A 172 21.40 -11.36 -2.64
N VAL A 173 22.41 -12.21 -2.47
CA VAL A 173 23.28 -12.15 -1.29
C VAL A 173 24.27 -11.01 -1.48
N GLN A 174 24.27 -10.06 -0.54
CA GLN A 174 25.18 -8.90 -0.54
C GLN A 174 26.58 -9.30 -0.07
N THR A 175 27.26 -10.14 -0.85
CA THR A 175 28.58 -10.71 -0.52
C THR A 175 29.67 -9.67 -0.26
N SER A 176 29.59 -8.49 -0.87
CA SER A 176 30.53 -7.39 -0.65
C SER A 176 30.51 -6.87 0.79
N MET A 177 29.38 -7.03 1.49
CA MET A 177 29.20 -6.65 2.90
C MET A 177 29.70 -7.72 3.87
N LEU A 178 30.02 -8.94 3.40
CA LEU A 178 30.29 -10.09 4.25
C LEU A 178 31.73 -10.61 4.09
N SER A 179 32.36 -10.94 5.21
CA SER A 179 33.62 -11.67 5.27
C SER A 179 33.36 -13.17 5.34
N LEU A 180 32.97 -13.77 4.21
CA LEU A 180 32.62 -15.19 4.13
C LEU A 180 33.84 -16.09 3.90
N PRO A 181 33.84 -17.34 4.42
CA PRO A 181 34.81 -18.36 4.06
C PRO A 181 34.85 -18.64 2.55
N GLN A 182 36.04 -18.99 2.02
CA GLN A 182 36.25 -19.16 0.58
C GLN A 182 35.40 -20.30 -0.02
N ASP A 183 35.18 -21.37 0.73
CA ASP A 183 34.30 -22.48 0.35
C ASP A 183 32.83 -22.03 0.24
N VAL A 184 32.36 -21.19 1.17
CA VAL A 184 31.03 -20.57 1.09
C VAL A 184 30.91 -19.70 -0.14
N ILE A 185 31.88 -18.79 -0.39
CA ILE A 185 31.90 -17.93 -1.59
C ILE A 185 31.84 -18.76 -2.87
N SER A 186 32.54 -19.90 -2.89
CA SER A 186 32.61 -20.78 -4.06
C SER A 186 31.30 -21.56 -4.28
N ALA A 187 30.60 -21.95 -3.22
CA ALA A 187 29.34 -22.71 -3.28
C ALA A 187 28.11 -21.83 -3.52
N LEU A 188 28.15 -20.57 -3.08
CA LEU A 188 27.00 -19.67 -3.04
C LEU A 188 26.30 -19.45 -4.40
N PRO A 189 27.00 -19.29 -5.54
CA PRO A 189 26.33 -19.13 -6.83
C PRO A 189 25.47 -20.35 -7.21
N GLY A 190 25.94 -21.57 -6.91
CA GLY A 190 25.19 -22.80 -7.14
C GLY A 190 23.96 -22.88 -6.25
N ALA A 191 24.13 -22.63 -4.94
CA ALA A 191 23.01 -22.63 -3.99
C ALA A 191 21.95 -21.57 -4.31
N THR A 192 22.38 -20.38 -4.75
CA THR A 192 21.50 -19.31 -5.23
C THR A 192 20.73 -19.77 -6.47
N GLY A 193 21.42 -20.38 -7.44
CA GLY A 193 20.80 -20.91 -8.64
C GLY A 193 19.73 -21.95 -8.34
N ASP A 194 20.02 -22.92 -7.47
CA ASP A 194 19.06 -23.96 -7.09
C ASP A 194 17.84 -23.37 -6.36
N GLN A 195 18.05 -22.41 -5.45
CA GLN A 195 16.95 -21.73 -4.75
C GLN A 195 16.08 -20.93 -5.73
N GLN A 196 16.68 -20.16 -6.62
CA GLN A 196 15.96 -19.34 -7.60
C GLN A 196 15.18 -20.17 -8.62
N LEU A 197 15.75 -21.30 -9.06
CA LEU A 197 15.02 -22.27 -9.89
C LEU A 197 13.84 -22.89 -9.15
N GLY A 198 14.01 -23.21 -7.86
CA GLY A 198 12.93 -23.69 -7.00
C GLY A 198 11.78 -22.70 -6.90
N LEU A 199 12.09 -21.41 -6.68
CA LEU A 199 11.09 -20.34 -6.64
C LEU A 199 10.38 -20.16 -7.99
N LEU A 200 11.14 -20.11 -9.09
CA LEU A 200 10.57 -20.00 -10.43
C LEU A 200 9.66 -21.19 -10.76
N ASN A 201 10.07 -22.40 -10.39
CA ASN A 201 9.25 -23.60 -10.59
C ASN A 201 7.93 -23.51 -9.81
N ALA A 202 7.98 -23.18 -8.52
CA ALA A 202 6.79 -22.98 -7.70
C ALA A 202 5.85 -21.91 -8.29
N TYR A 203 6.43 -20.79 -8.73
CA TYR A 203 5.67 -19.68 -9.33
C TYR A 203 5.03 -20.08 -10.66
N SER A 204 5.80 -20.68 -11.56
CA SER A 204 5.31 -21.09 -12.88
C SER A 204 4.27 -22.21 -12.80
N THR A 205 4.40 -23.16 -11.87
CA THR A 205 3.38 -24.17 -11.59
C THR A 205 2.09 -23.54 -11.05
N ALA A 206 2.18 -22.60 -10.12
CA ALA A 206 1.00 -21.88 -9.60
C ALA A 206 0.25 -21.12 -10.71
N LEU A 207 0.95 -20.69 -11.76
CA LEU A 207 0.36 -20.02 -12.92
C LEU A 207 0.01 -20.95 -14.09
N GLY A 208 0.39 -22.24 -14.04
CA GLY A 208 0.27 -23.19 -15.15
C GLY A 208 1.05 -22.76 -16.40
N GLN A 209 2.27 -22.24 -16.22
CA GLN A 209 3.13 -21.68 -17.27
C GLN A 209 4.56 -22.27 -17.27
N GLU A 210 4.73 -23.51 -16.80
CA GLU A 210 6.03 -24.18 -16.63
C GLU A 210 6.82 -24.25 -17.94
N THR A 211 6.16 -24.67 -19.03
CA THR A 211 6.80 -24.76 -20.36
C THR A 211 7.29 -23.40 -20.85
N LYS A 212 6.59 -22.32 -20.47
CA LYS A 212 6.93 -20.97 -20.87
C LYS A 212 8.09 -20.43 -20.05
N ALA A 213 8.08 -20.67 -18.74
CA ALA A 213 9.19 -20.35 -17.85
C ALA A 213 10.51 -20.94 -18.38
N LEU A 214 10.51 -22.23 -18.74
CA LEU A 214 11.68 -22.92 -19.29
C LEU A 214 12.18 -22.31 -20.61
N LYS A 215 11.29 -21.76 -21.45
CA LYS A 215 11.68 -21.11 -22.71
C LYS A 215 12.26 -19.72 -22.52
N LEU A 216 11.84 -19.01 -21.47
CA LEU A 216 12.27 -17.64 -21.20
C LEU A 216 13.57 -17.61 -20.39
N LEU A 217 13.82 -18.62 -19.57
CA LEU A 217 14.99 -18.74 -18.72
C LEU A 217 16.28 -18.86 -19.55
N LYS A 218 17.26 -18.01 -19.26
CA LYS A 218 18.58 -17.95 -19.89
C LYS A 218 19.70 -18.40 -18.96
N SER A 219 19.54 -18.16 -17.66
CA SER A 219 20.51 -18.48 -16.60
C SER A 219 19.80 -18.68 -15.26
N ASN A 220 20.52 -19.18 -14.28
CA ASN A 220 19.98 -19.48 -12.96
C ASN A 220 20.23 -18.30 -11.99
N THR A 221 20.56 -17.11 -12.51
CA THR A 221 20.85 -15.92 -11.69
C THR A 221 19.57 -15.29 -11.19
N VAL A 222 19.64 -14.56 -10.08
CA VAL A 222 18.49 -13.85 -9.49
C VAL A 222 17.86 -12.91 -10.51
N ILE A 223 18.67 -12.07 -11.19
CA ILE A 223 18.18 -11.14 -12.22
C ILE A 223 17.34 -11.87 -13.28
N ASP A 224 17.85 -12.97 -13.83
CA ASP A 224 17.17 -13.67 -14.92
C ASP A 224 15.91 -14.40 -14.43
N THR A 225 15.96 -15.12 -13.31
CA THR A 225 14.78 -15.83 -12.76
C THR A 225 13.68 -14.85 -12.34
N GLN A 226 14.02 -13.73 -11.70
CA GLN A 226 13.05 -12.68 -11.36
C GLN A 226 12.44 -12.03 -12.61
N SER A 227 13.24 -11.83 -13.67
CA SER A 227 12.71 -11.31 -14.94
C SER A 227 11.69 -12.27 -15.57
N VAL A 228 11.93 -13.59 -15.50
CA VAL A 228 10.96 -14.60 -15.97
C VAL A 228 9.69 -14.57 -15.12
N ILE A 229 9.80 -14.53 -13.78
CA ILE A 229 8.65 -14.42 -12.87
C ILE A 229 7.82 -13.17 -13.21
N GLN A 230 8.46 -12.02 -13.42
CA GLN A 230 7.81 -10.77 -13.77
C GLN A 230 7.08 -10.86 -15.13
N GLU A 231 7.67 -11.51 -16.12
CA GLU A 231 7.05 -11.72 -17.43
C GLU A 231 5.82 -12.63 -17.33
N LEU A 232 5.90 -13.74 -16.58
CA LEU A 232 4.75 -14.62 -16.33
C LEU A 232 3.61 -13.88 -15.63
N ARG A 233 3.94 -13.07 -14.61
CA ARG A 233 2.97 -12.21 -13.89
C ARG A 233 2.31 -11.20 -14.84
N SER A 234 3.11 -10.51 -15.65
CA SER A 234 2.65 -9.47 -16.58
C SER A 234 1.70 -10.04 -17.63
N GLN A 235 1.97 -11.23 -18.14
CA GLN A 235 1.11 -11.90 -19.10
C GLN A 235 -0.22 -12.36 -18.51
N LYS A 236 -0.21 -12.92 -17.29
CA LYS A 236 -1.46 -13.27 -16.60
C LYS A 236 -2.31 -12.03 -16.35
N LEU A 237 -1.70 -10.94 -15.86
CA LEU A 237 -2.37 -9.65 -15.69
C LEU A 237 -2.92 -9.11 -17.01
N PHE A 238 -2.19 -9.24 -18.11
CA PHE A 238 -2.67 -8.84 -19.44
C PHE A 238 -3.92 -9.62 -19.85
N GLY A 239 -3.90 -10.96 -19.70
CA GLY A 239 -5.07 -11.81 -19.97
C GLY A 239 -6.29 -11.40 -19.13
N ASP A 240 -6.07 -11.19 -17.82
CA ASP A 240 -7.11 -10.75 -16.90
C ASP A 240 -7.70 -9.37 -17.32
N ARG A 241 -6.85 -8.44 -17.77
CA ARG A 241 -7.26 -7.10 -18.26
C ARG A 241 -8.03 -7.16 -19.57
N VAL A 242 -7.67 -8.04 -20.51
CA VAL A 242 -8.39 -8.22 -21.78
C VAL A 242 -9.84 -8.63 -21.54
N ILE A 243 -10.08 -9.55 -20.58
CA ILE A 243 -11.43 -9.98 -20.20
C ILE A 243 -12.25 -8.80 -19.68
N ARG A 244 -11.63 -7.89 -18.93
CA ARG A 244 -12.28 -6.70 -18.35
C ARG A 244 -12.41 -5.53 -19.33
N ALA A 245 -11.68 -5.52 -20.44
CA ALA A 245 -11.72 -4.45 -21.43
C ALA A 245 -13.12 -4.30 -22.05
N ILE A 246 -13.77 -5.42 -22.38
CA ILE A 246 -15.10 -5.43 -23.01
C ILE A 246 -16.18 -4.79 -22.11
N PRO A 247 -16.42 -5.26 -20.87
CA PRO A 247 -17.44 -4.64 -20.02
C PRO A 247 -17.12 -3.18 -19.68
N THR A 248 -15.84 -2.83 -19.50
CA THR A 248 -15.41 -1.43 -19.28
C THR A 248 -15.75 -0.56 -20.48
N GLY A 249 -15.42 -1.02 -21.69
CA GLY A 249 -15.70 -0.31 -22.94
C GLY A 249 -17.18 -0.15 -23.21
N ILE A 250 -17.99 -1.18 -22.95
CA ILE A 250 -19.46 -1.11 -23.10
C ILE A 250 -20.04 -0.06 -22.14
N LEU A 251 -19.65 -0.07 -20.87
CA LEU A 251 -20.17 0.87 -19.88
C LEU A 251 -19.84 2.32 -20.26
N LEU A 252 -18.59 2.59 -20.68
CA LEU A 252 -18.18 3.90 -21.16
C LEU A 252 -18.95 4.31 -22.43
N ALA A 253 -19.07 3.40 -23.40
CA ALA A 253 -19.78 3.68 -24.66
C ALA A 253 -21.26 3.99 -24.42
N VAL A 254 -21.93 3.26 -23.54
CA VAL A 254 -23.33 3.51 -23.17
C VAL A 254 -23.46 4.87 -22.49
N ALA A 255 -22.62 5.19 -21.51
CA ALA A 255 -22.68 6.45 -20.79
C ALA A 255 -22.44 7.65 -21.74
N VAL A 256 -21.44 7.56 -22.61
CA VAL A 256 -21.15 8.59 -23.63
C VAL A 256 -22.29 8.70 -24.63
N ALA A 257 -22.85 7.59 -25.12
CA ALA A 257 -23.98 7.61 -26.06
C ALA A 257 -25.22 8.28 -25.45
N LEU A 258 -25.50 8.03 -24.16
CA LEU A 258 -26.59 8.70 -23.43
C LEU A 258 -26.37 10.22 -23.35
N LEU A 259 -25.15 10.67 -23.05
CA LEU A 259 -24.83 12.11 -23.04
C LEU A 259 -24.90 12.74 -24.43
N ILE A 260 -24.43 12.05 -25.47
CA ILE A 260 -24.54 12.52 -26.87
C ILE A 260 -26.01 12.68 -27.27
N ARG A 261 -26.88 11.73 -26.89
CA ARG A 261 -28.33 11.84 -27.13
C ARG A 261 -28.93 13.07 -26.44
N GLN A 262 -28.39 13.46 -25.28
CA GLN A 262 -28.81 14.64 -24.53
C GLN A 262 -28.11 15.94 -24.94
N ARG A 263 -27.32 15.98 -26.03
CA ARG A 263 -26.56 17.18 -26.44
C ARG A 263 -27.39 18.45 -26.63
N LYS A 264 -28.66 18.30 -27.05
CA LYS A 264 -29.60 19.42 -27.22
C LYS A 264 -30.27 19.86 -25.90
N ASN A 265 -30.12 19.06 -24.84
CA ASN A 265 -30.77 19.24 -23.54
C ASN A 265 -29.75 19.63 -22.46
N GLN A 266 -28.79 20.50 -22.79
CA GLN A 266 -27.79 21.04 -21.84
C GLN A 266 -26.72 20.05 -21.36
N ALA A 267 -26.55 18.89 -21.98
CA ALA A 267 -25.53 17.90 -21.58
C ALA A 267 -24.11 18.46 -21.46
N PHE A 268 -23.75 19.44 -22.30
CA PHE A 268 -22.46 20.13 -22.20
C PHE A 268 -22.26 20.82 -20.84
N THR A 269 -23.31 21.46 -20.30
CA THR A 269 -23.23 22.12 -18.98
C THR A 269 -23.14 21.12 -17.83
N TRP A 270 -23.73 19.93 -17.98
CA TRP A 270 -23.58 18.86 -16.98
C TRP A 270 -22.17 18.29 -16.99
N LEU A 271 -21.55 18.17 -18.16
CA LEU A 271 -20.15 17.75 -18.27
C LEU A 271 -19.21 18.77 -17.62
N LEU A 272 -19.42 20.07 -17.87
CA LEU A 272 -18.71 21.14 -17.15
C LEU A 272 -18.97 21.06 -15.64
N GLY A 273 -20.19 20.73 -15.22
CA GLY A 273 -20.52 20.47 -13.82
C GLY A 273 -19.73 19.30 -13.22
N GLY A 274 -19.59 18.19 -13.94
CA GLY A 274 -18.76 17.06 -13.52
C GLY A 274 -17.28 17.43 -13.38
N ILE A 275 -16.74 18.21 -14.32
CA ILE A 275 -15.36 18.73 -14.25
C ILE A 275 -15.21 19.67 -13.04
N LEU A 276 -16.16 20.59 -12.84
CA LEU A 276 -16.16 21.50 -11.68
C LEU A 276 -16.25 20.73 -10.36
N PHE A 277 -17.03 19.65 -10.30
CA PHE A 277 -17.10 18.78 -9.12
C PHE A 277 -15.72 18.21 -8.76
N VAL A 278 -15.02 17.62 -9.74
CA VAL A 278 -13.67 17.09 -9.53
C VAL A 278 -12.72 18.20 -9.10
N ALA A 279 -12.79 19.38 -9.73
CA ALA A 279 -11.95 20.52 -9.37
C ALA A 279 -12.19 21.01 -7.94
N LEU A 280 -13.45 21.13 -7.50
CA LEU A 280 -13.79 21.53 -6.13
C LEU A 280 -13.37 20.49 -5.09
N PHE A 281 -13.55 19.20 -5.39
CA PHE A 281 -13.09 18.14 -4.50
C PHE A 281 -11.57 18.18 -4.34
N ASN A 282 -10.83 18.30 -5.45
CA ASN A 282 -9.37 18.35 -5.44
C ASN A 282 -8.83 19.65 -4.82
N LEU A 283 -9.53 20.78 -4.98
CA LEU A 283 -9.19 22.04 -4.31
C LEU A 283 -9.17 21.84 -2.79
N ARG A 284 -10.21 21.21 -2.22
CA ARG A 284 -10.21 20.89 -0.80
C ARG A 284 -9.13 19.85 -0.47
N TYR A 285 -9.14 18.71 -1.16
CA TYR A 285 -8.31 17.55 -0.85
C TYR A 285 -6.81 17.86 -0.90
N LEU A 286 -6.34 18.39 -2.03
CA LEU A 286 -4.91 18.55 -2.31
C LEU A 286 -4.39 19.92 -1.89
N LEU A 287 -5.17 21.00 -2.08
CA LEU A 287 -4.65 22.37 -1.91
C LEU A 287 -4.93 22.95 -0.52
N ILE A 288 -6.14 22.76 0.00
CA ILE A 288 -6.53 23.27 1.33
C ILE A 288 -6.02 22.34 2.42
N ASP A 289 -6.41 21.07 2.34
CA ASP A 289 -6.17 20.07 3.40
C ASP A 289 -4.86 19.28 3.18
N ARG A 290 -4.15 19.55 2.08
CA ARG A 290 -2.81 19.01 1.75
C ARG A 290 -2.68 17.49 1.88
N LYS A 291 -3.75 16.76 1.55
CA LYS A 291 -3.76 15.30 1.56
C LYS A 291 -3.04 14.74 0.33
N VAL A 292 -2.48 13.54 0.49
CA VAL A 292 -1.78 12.80 -0.57
C VAL A 292 -2.69 11.70 -1.10
N TYR A 293 -2.66 11.45 -2.41
CA TYR A 293 -3.41 10.36 -3.04
C TYR A 293 -2.75 9.00 -2.81
N SER A 294 -2.77 8.56 -1.55
CA SER A 294 -2.10 7.35 -1.09
C SER A 294 -2.82 6.74 0.12
N LEU A 295 -2.70 5.41 0.26
CA LEU A 295 -3.15 4.69 1.46
C LEU A 295 -2.49 5.23 2.73
N SER A 296 -1.26 5.74 2.63
CA SER A 296 -0.53 6.36 3.74
C SER A 296 -1.24 7.56 4.35
N SER A 297 -2.21 8.17 3.65
CA SER A 297 -2.99 9.31 4.18
C SER A 297 -4.20 8.91 5.03
N ILE A 298 -4.50 7.61 5.15
CA ILE A 298 -5.66 7.09 5.88
C ILE A 298 -5.31 7.01 7.36
N ILE A 299 -5.92 7.90 8.15
CA ILE A 299 -5.83 7.85 9.62
C ILE A 299 -6.72 6.72 10.16
N SER A 300 -7.96 6.66 9.68
CA SER A 300 -8.92 5.62 10.05
C SER A 300 -9.98 5.45 8.98
N GLN A 301 -10.64 4.29 8.95
CA GLN A 301 -11.77 4.03 8.05
C GLN A 301 -12.92 5.05 8.25
N PRO A 302 -13.40 5.34 9.48
CA PRO A 302 -14.43 6.35 9.68
C PRO A 302 -14.05 7.74 9.19
N ASP A 303 -12.81 8.19 9.47
CA ASP A 303 -12.35 9.53 9.07
C ASP A 303 -12.32 9.68 7.56
N LEU A 304 -11.80 8.65 6.86
CA LEU A 304 -11.79 8.62 5.40
C LEU A 304 -13.20 8.75 4.82
N ILE A 305 -14.14 7.94 5.32
CA ILE A 305 -15.53 7.92 4.83
C ILE A 305 -16.20 9.27 5.08
N VAL A 306 -16.12 9.80 6.30
CA VAL A 306 -16.77 11.08 6.67
C VAL A 306 -16.17 12.23 5.88
N TYR A 307 -14.85 12.28 5.76
CA TYR A 307 -14.16 13.35 5.04
C TYR A 307 -14.52 13.36 3.55
N ILE A 308 -14.46 12.22 2.88
CA ILE A 308 -14.82 12.13 1.45
C ILE A 308 -16.31 12.42 1.28
N ALA A 309 -17.18 11.90 2.15
CA ALA A 309 -18.61 12.08 2.03
C ALA A 309 -19.04 13.55 2.17
N THR A 310 -18.52 14.24 3.20
CA THR A 310 -18.82 15.66 3.42
C THR A 310 -18.26 16.53 2.28
N SER A 311 -17.03 16.27 1.83
CA SER A 311 -16.43 16.96 0.68
C SER A 311 -17.25 16.79 -0.59
N THR A 312 -17.71 15.56 -0.83
CA THR A 312 -18.56 15.21 -1.99
C THR A 312 -19.88 15.94 -1.93
N ALA A 313 -20.57 15.92 -0.78
CA ALA A 313 -21.86 16.56 -0.61
C ALA A 313 -21.76 18.08 -0.86
N VAL A 314 -20.76 18.74 -0.28
CA VAL A 314 -20.53 20.19 -0.47
C VAL A 314 -20.22 20.50 -1.92
N ALA A 315 -19.28 19.78 -2.54
CA ALA A 315 -18.92 20.00 -3.95
C ALA A 315 -20.12 19.79 -4.89
N LEU A 316 -20.92 18.75 -4.64
CA LEU A 316 -22.12 18.47 -5.46
C LEU A 316 -23.19 19.55 -5.30
N ILE A 317 -23.44 20.05 -4.08
CA ILE A 317 -24.41 21.13 -3.85
C ILE A 317 -23.96 22.41 -4.57
N LEU A 318 -22.68 22.77 -4.49
CA LEU A 318 -22.13 23.95 -5.18
C LEU A 318 -22.26 23.81 -6.70
N VAL A 319 -21.91 22.65 -7.26
CA VAL A 319 -22.07 22.36 -8.69
C VAL A 319 -23.54 22.43 -9.11
N TRP A 320 -24.44 21.83 -8.32
CA TRP A 320 -25.87 21.88 -8.58
C TRP A 320 -26.40 23.31 -8.61
N LEU A 321 -25.99 24.17 -7.67
CA LEU A 321 -26.38 25.59 -7.65
C LEU A 321 -25.85 26.31 -8.89
N VAL A 322 -24.55 26.20 -9.19
CA VAL A 322 -23.91 26.86 -10.34
C VAL A 322 -24.59 26.46 -11.64
N VAL A 323 -24.77 25.15 -11.88
CA VAL A 323 -25.40 24.63 -13.09
C VAL A 323 -26.88 25.03 -13.14
N SER A 324 -27.60 24.98 -12.03
CA SER A 324 -29.03 25.33 -11.99
C SER A 324 -29.28 26.81 -12.23
N PHE A 325 -28.44 27.70 -11.69
CA PHE A 325 -28.54 29.14 -11.97
C PHE A 325 -28.16 29.47 -13.41
N TYR A 326 -27.06 28.91 -13.91
CA TYR A 326 -26.63 29.11 -15.30
C TYR A 326 -27.71 28.67 -16.30
N ASN A 327 -28.31 27.50 -16.07
CA ASN A 327 -29.37 26.95 -16.92
C ASN A 327 -30.77 27.50 -16.64
N LYS A 328 -30.92 28.41 -15.66
CA LYS A 328 -32.20 28.95 -15.20
C LYS A 328 -33.21 27.86 -14.83
N SER A 329 -32.72 26.78 -14.24
CA SER A 329 -33.48 25.57 -13.88
C SER A 329 -34.55 25.77 -12.80
N PHE A 330 -34.69 26.97 -12.23
CA PHE A 330 -35.71 27.31 -11.22
C PHE A 330 -36.90 28.11 -11.77
N GLY A 331 -36.95 28.36 -13.08
CA GLY A 331 -37.96 29.21 -13.71
C GLY A 331 -38.96 28.51 -14.62
N SER A 332 -38.90 27.18 -14.78
CA SER A 332 -39.66 26.44 -15.81
C SER A 332 -40.34 25.17 -15.28
N SER A 333 -40.59 24.15 -16.12
CA SER A 333 -41.41 22.98 -15.78
C SER A 333 -40.78 22.15 -14.63
N PRO A 334 -41.50 21.90 -13.52
CA PRO A 334 -40.98 21.15 -12.37
C PRO A 334 -40.40 19.77 -12.74
N ASN A 335 -41.12 19.02 -13.58
CA ASN A 335 -40.72 17.66 -13.97
C ASN A 335 -39.47 17.67 -14.87
N GLU A 336 -39.38 18.64 -15.78
CA GLU A 336 -38.27 18.75 -16.71
C GLU A 336 -36.96 19.12 -15.98
N ASN A 337 -37.00 20.09 -15.07
CA ASN A 337 -35.80 20.53 -14.35
C ASN A 337 -35.37 19.55 -13.25
N GLY A 338 -36.31 18.84 -12.63
CA GLY A 338 -36.00 17.69 -11.78
C GLY A 338 -35.21 16.62 -12.56
N LEU A 339 -35.68 16.26 -13.76
CA LEU A 339 -34.97 15.31 -14.62
C LEU A 339 -33.59 15.80 -15.06
N LYS A 340 -33.43 17.08 -15.39
CA LYS A 340 -32.11 17.67 -15.70
C LYS A 340 -31.14 17.58 -14.51
N THR A 341 -31.64 17.67 -13.28
CA THR A 341 -30.83 17.48 -12.07
C THR A 341 -30.38 16.03 -11.92
N LEU A 342 -31.25 15.06 -12.22
CA LEU A 342 -30.86 13.64 -12.28
C LEU A 342 -29.77 13.40 -13.34
N TRP A 343 -29.89 14.01 -14.52
CA TRP A 343 -28.86 13.93 -15.56
C TRP A 343 -27.53 14.59 -15.16
N LEU A 344 -27.59 15.71 -14.42
CA LEU A 344 -26.40 16.31 -13.82
C LEU A 344 -25.72 15.30 -12.89
N GLY A 345 -26.45 14.71 -11.94
CA GLY A 345 -25.88 13.72 -11.03
C GLY A 345 -25.32 12.49 -11.74
N PHE A 346 -26.03 11.97 -12.76
CA PHE A 346 -25.51 10.89 -13.62
C PHE A 346 -24.18 11.28 -14.29
N THR A 347 -24.08 12.52 -14.78
CA THR A 347 -22.85 13.01 -15.42
C THR A 347 -21.72 13.17 -14.41
N VAL A 348 -22.01 13.67 -13.21
CA VAL A 348 -21.02 13.77 -12.13
C VAL A 348 -20.54 12.38 -11.71
N ILE A 349 -21.43 11.38 -11.59
CA ILE A 349 -21.08 9.97 -11.34
C ILE A 349 -20.16 9.43 -12.44
N LEU A 350 -20.46 9.71 -13.71
CA LEU A 350 -19.62 9.26 -14.82
C LEU A 350 -18.20 9.82 -14.72
N VAL A 351 -18.07 11.12 -14.45
CA VAL A 351 -16.76 11.79 -14.36
C VAL A 351 -15.99 11.34 -13.11
N ALA A 352 -16.63 11.36 -11.94
CA ALA A 352 -16.04 10.91 -10.67
C ALA A 352 -15.75 9.40 -10.64
N GLY A 353 -16.46 8.62 -11.45
CA GLY A 353 -16.29 7.17 -11.57
C GLY A 353 -15.22 6.72 -12.55
N LEU A 354 -14.57 7.63 -13.29
CA LEU A 354 -13.47 7.25 -14.19
C LEU A 354 -12.33 6.52 -13.46
N PRO A 355 -11.86 6.95 -12.27
CA PRO A 355 -10.85 6.19 -11.53
C PRO A 355 -11.33 4.80 -11.08
N VAL A 356 -12.63 4.65 -10.76
CA VAL A 356 -13.23 3.35 -10.42
C VAL A 356 -13.18 2.41 -11.62
N LEU A 357 -13.50 2.89 -12.82
CA LEU A 357 -13.42 2.11 -14.05
C LEU A 357 -11.97 1.77 -14.42
N THR A 358 -11.04 2.72 -14.23
CA THR A 358 -9.61 2.48 -14.43
C THR A 358 -9.09 1.40 -13.48
N SER A 359 -9.43 1.46 -12.19
CA SER A 359 -9.03 0.43 -11.23
C SER A 359 -9.69 -0.90 -11.52
N PHE A 360 -10.98 -0.94 -11.86
CA PHE A 360 -11.64 -2.17 -12.30
C PHE A 360 -10.91 -2.78 -13.50
N PHE A 361 -10.53 -1.98 -14.49
CA PHE A 361 -9.77 -2.45 -15.64
C PHE A 361 -8.40 -3.00 -15.22
N ILE A 362 -7.62 -2.26 -14.42
CA ILE A 362 -6.23 -2.61 -14.06
C ILE A 362 -6.17 -3.76 -13.05
N ASN A 363 -6.93 -3.65 -11.95
CA ASN A 363 -6.86 -4.48 -10.75
C ASN A 363 -7.98 -5.52 -10.67
N GLY A 364 -9.11 -5.26 -11.33
CA GLY A 364 -10.32 -6.06 -11.18
C GLY A 364 -11.21 -5.57 -10.03
N PRO A 365 -12.35 -6.24 -9.79
CA PRO A 365 -13.31 -5.84 -8.75
C PRO A 365 -12.84 -6.17 -7.34
N VAL A 366 -11.93 -7.14 -7.19
CA VAL A 366 -11.36 -7.59 -5.91
C VAL A 366 -9.89 -7.95 -6.12
N VAL A 367 -9.08 -7.76 -5.08
CA VAL A 367 -7.69 -8.24 -5.03
C VAL A 367 -7.73 -9.77 -4.90
N THR A 368 -7.03 -10.48 -5.78
CA THR A 368 -7.09 -11.94 -5.87
C THR A 368 -5.73 -12.59 -5.63
N TRP A 369 -4.91 -12.66 -6.67
CA TRP A 369 -3.66 -13.43 -6.67
C TRP A 369 -2.41 -12.55 -6.61
N THR A 370 -2.57 -11.23 -6.71
CA THR A 370 -1.46 -10.27 -6.66
C THR A 370 -1.92 -8.93 -6.11
N LEU A 371 -0.99 -8.19 -5.49
CA LEU A 371 -1.25 -6.85 -4.98
C LEU A 371 -1.73 -5.92 -6.11
N PRO A 372 -2.69 -5.02 -5.83
CA PRO A 372 -3.19 -4.09 -6.82
C PRO A 372 -2.17 -3.00 -7.11
N ASP A 373 -2.38 -2.28 -8.21
CA ASP A 373 -1.81 -0.95 -8.36
C ASP A 373 -2.42 -0.02 -7.30
N TYR A 374 -1.60 0.36 -6.32
CA TYR A 374 -2.03 1.06 -5.11
C TYR A 374 -2.70 2.41 -5.40
N LEU A 375 -2.15 3.19 -6.33
CA LEU A 375 -2.69 4.51 -6.69
C LEU A 375 -4.09 4.38 -7.29
N THR A 376 -4.26 3.53 -8.31
CA THR A 376 -5.56 3.38 -8.97
C THR A 376 -6.59 2.73 -8.03
N SER A 377 -6.16 1.81 -7.16
CA SER A 377 -7.01 1.23 -6.12
C SER A 377 -7.48 2.29 -5.11
N PHE A 378 -6.58 3.15 -4.64
CA PHE A 378 -6.91 4.24 -3.72
C PHE A 378 -7.87 5.27 -4.35
N LEU A 379 -7.61 5.69 -5.59
CA LEU A 379 -8.49 6.61 -6.30
C LEU A 379 -9.87 5.99 -6.54
N ALA A 380 -9.96 4.69 -6.77
CA ALA A 380 -11.23 3.98 -6.87
C ALA A 380 -11.97 3.91 -5.53
N LEU A 381 -11.28 3.72 -4.41
CA LEU A 381 -11.89 3.79 -3.08
C LEU A 381 -12.54 5.17 -2.85
N ILE A 382 -11.83 6.25 -3.17
CA ILE A 382 -12.38 7.62 -3.12
C ILE A 382 -13.60 7.75 -4.04
N GLY A 383 -13.45 7.32 -5.30
CA GLY A 383 -14.51 7.41 -6.30
C GLY A 383 -15.76 6.62 -5.91
N LEU A 384 -15.63 5.45 -5.29
CA LEU A 384 -16.76 4.64 -4.83
C LEU A 384 -17.54 5.34 -3.72
N ILE A 385 -16.85 5.93 -2.74
CA ILE A 385 -17.50 6.72 -1.68
C ILE A 385 -18.17 7.96 -2.29
N GLN A 386 -17.51 8.65 -3.23
CA GLN A 386 -18.11 9.77 -3.95
C GLN A 386 -19.40 9.37 -4.67
N ILE A 387 -19.37 8.28 -5.46
CA ILE A 387 -20.52 7.78 -6.20
C ILE A 387 -21.68 7.45 -5.27
N LEU A 388 -21.41 6.81 -4.12
CA LEU A 388 -22.44 6.50 -3.12
C LEU A 388 -23.17 7.78 -2.66
N ILE A 389 -22.41 8.82 -2.32
CA ILE A 389 -22.98 10.09 -1.83
C ILE A 389 -23.70 10.85 -2.95
N ILE A 390 -23.14 10.89 -4.16
CA ILE A 390 -23.81 11.53 -5.30
C ILE A 390 -25.12 10.81 -5.62
N SER A 391 -25.13 9.47 -5.58
CA SER A 391 -26.32 8.65 -5.84
C SER A 391 -27.41 8.89 -4.80
N ALA A 392 -27.05 9.08 -3.53
CA ALA A 392 -28.00 9.38 -2.46
C ALA A 392 -28.54 10.83 -2.52
N LEU A 393 -27.66 11.80 -2.82
CA LEU A 393 -28.00 13.22 -2.75
C LEU A 393 -28.70 13.75 -4.01
N THR A 394 -28.39 13.20 -5.19
CA THR A 394 -28.96 13.66 -6.47
C THR A 394 -30.49 13.61 -6.51
N PRO A 395 -31.17 12.51 -6.09
CA PRO A 395 -32.64 12.47 -6.05
C PRO A 395 -33.24 13.54 -5.13
N ILE A 396 -32.59 13.85 -4.00
CA ILE A 396 -33.03 14.90 -3.07
C ILE A 396 -32.92 16.27 -3.75
N LEU A 397 -31.80 16.57 -4.40
CA LEU A 397 -31.59 17.81 -5.14
C LEU A 397 -32.57 17.96 -6.33
N ALA A 398 -32.90 16.85 -6.99
CA ALA A 398 -33.91 16.83 -8.05
C ALA A 398 -35.30 17.17 -7.50
N GLY A 399 -35.67 16.60 -6.34
CA GLY A 399 -36.89 16.93 -5.61
C GLY A 399 -36.96 18.39 -5.19
N LEU A 400 -35.86 18.95 -4.66
CA LEU A 400 -35.75 20.37 -4.31
C LEU A 400 -35.91 21.26 -5.55
N THR A 401 -35.25 20.91 -6.66
CA THR A 401 -35.38 21.64 -7.93
C THR A 401 -36.83 21.66 -8.41
N ALA A 402 -37.50 20.51 -8.41
CA ALA A 402 -38.91 20.42 -8.80
C ALA A 402 -39.82 21.21 -7.85
N GLY A 403 -39.59 21.12 -6.53
CA GLY A 403 -40.34 21.86 -5.51
C GLY A 403 -40.23 23.37 -5.66
N ILE A 404 -39.02 23.90 -5.86
CA ILE A 404 -38.79 25.34 -6.09
C ILE A 404 -39.52 25.80 -7.36
N ASN A 405 -39.47 25.03 -8.45
CA ASN A 405 -40.20 25.36 -9.68
C ASN A 405 -41.72 25.37 -9.46
N ALA A 406 -42.26 24.43 -8.68
CA ALA A 406 -43.69 24.35 -8.39
C ALA A 406 -44.17 25.57 -7.60
N ILE A 407 -43.38 26.00 -6.60
CA ILE A 407 -43.64 27.20 -5.80
C ILE A 407 -43.59 28.45 -6.69
N ASN A 408 -42.52 28.62 -7.48
CA ASN A 408 -42.36 29.76 -8.38
C ASN A 408 -43.47 29.87 -9.43
N ARG A 409 -44.01 28.73 -9.90
CA ARG A 409 -45.16 28.70 -10.82
C ARG A 409 -46.45 29.15 -10.15
N LYS A 410 -46.65 28.83 -8.86
CA LYS A 410 -47.82 29.24 -8.08
C LYS A 410 -47.83 30.76 -7.83
N PHE A 411 -46.67 31.39 -7.66
CA PHE A 411 -46.56 32.83 -7.46
C PHE A 411 -46.58 33.67 -8.76
N LYS A 412 -46.41 33.04 -9.93
CA LYS A 412 -46.51 33.69 -11.25
C LYS A 412 -47.91 33.61 -11.88
N LYS A 413 -48.82 32.82 -11.31
CA LYS A 413 -50.26 32.81 -11.63
C LYS A 413 -50.98 33.69 -10.62
#